data_AF-A0A9P4R982-F1
#
_entry.id   AF-A0A9P4R982-F1
#
_cell.length_a   1.000
_cell.length_b   1.000
_cell.length_c   1.000
_cell.angle_alpha   90.00
_cell.angle_beta   90.00
_cell.angle_gamma   90.00
#
_symmetry.space_group_name_H-M   'P 1'
#
loop_
_entity.id
_entity.type
_entity.pdbx_description
1 polymer ?
#
loop_
_entity_poly.entity_id
_entity_poly.type
_entity_poly.pdbx_seq_one_letter_code
_entity_poly.pdbx_strand_id
1 'polypeptide(L)'
;MKHPGNAPPTRRHDICPHTMTSLRSNRRISENDRQCSICQNTYFSILDGEPVLPVRLACDHIFCRSCVETNFNYDIKCPWPFCRDLPEIKPEFCDLCAFWLRENHQDSLLVTVRAEMLQSIKTAYRHLHHGHEYFKLDAEDKKKLFDHIRETLTTYEWQFHAGVDLGELLDPFLLAIDHRAAVDHFGPDLSKPAPEPNYFGPRANDDYSAAEEPWLAGFLRQWAVEYVRENGEIRQGEWGIWDKKRDQAEDDNVWLWPYKGIVGHKTEPDGSIRYLVKWVGQRFPDSWEMRKQLDEEVCRRYNRKHGLRAAGDQGKSRKKKQPAKKRKTVAAAAAPSARKRKTRSG
;
A
#
# COMPACT_ATOMS: atom_id res chain seq x y z
N MET A 1 -54.85 -7.60 -25.28
CA MET A 1 -53.92 -6.46 -25.36
C MET A 1 -52.52 -6.97 -25.07
N LYS A 2 -51.61 -6.89 -26.04
CA LYS A 2 -50.22 -7.36 -25.90
C LYS A 2 -49.42 -6.27 -25.19
N HIS A 3 -48.78 -6.61 -24.06
CA HIS A 3 -47.80 -5.74 -23.44
C HIS A 3 -46.63 -5.52 -24.42
N PRO A 4 -46.18 -4.27 -24.65
CA PRO A 4 -44.98 -4.02 -25.43
C PRO A 4 -43.79 -4.62 -24.68
N GLY A 5 -43.04 -5.47 -25.36
CA GLY A 5 -41.86 -6.13 -24.80
C GLY A 5 -40.83 -5.08 -24.39
N ASN A 6 -40.42 -5.14 -23.13
CA ASN A 6 -39.23 -4.44 -22.66
C ASN A 6 -38.03 -4.97 -23.46
N ALA A 7 -37.43 -4.10 -24.27
CA ALA A 7 -36.12 -4.37 -24.84
C ALA A 7 -35.14 -4.65 -23.68
N PRO A 8 -34.21 -5.61 -23.83
CA PRO A 8 -33.19 -5.86 -22.82
C PRO A 8 -32.39 -4.58 -22.58
N PRO A 9 -32.03 -4.25 -21.32
CA PRO A 9 -31.24 -3.06 -21.02
C PRO A 9 -29.93 -3.13 -21.81
N THR A 10 -29.71 -2.14 -22.68
CA THR A 10 -28.42 -1.92 -23.33
C THR A 10 -27.36 -1.83 -22.23
N ARG A 11 -26.29 -2.62 -22.36
CA ARG A 11 -25.25 -2.78 -21.33
C ARG A 11 -24.65 -1.41 -21.00
N ARG A 12 -25.06 -0.80 -19.88
CA ARG A 12 -24.52 0.47 -19.35
C ARG A 12 -23.04 0.40 -18.95
N HIS A 13 -22.45 -0.79 -19.00
CA HIS A 13 -21.08 -1.06 -18.59
C HIS A 13 -20.01 -0.49 -19.52
N ASP A 14 -20.36 0.08 -20.68
CA ASP A 14 -19.38 0.58 -21.65
C ASP A 14 -19.15 2.10 -21.64
N ILE A 15 -19.88 2.84 -20.81
CA ILE A 15 -19.76 4.30 -20.74
C ILE A 15 -18.75 4.66 -19.65
N CYS A 16 -17.76 5.49 -19.98
CA CYS A 16 -16.77 5.97 -19.01
C CYS A 16 -17.43 6.90 -17.96
N PRO A 17 -17.08 6.83 -16.65
CA PRO A 17 -17.64 7.71 -15.62
C PRO A 17 -17.39 9.21 -15.87
N HIS A 18 -16.31 9.55 -16.58
CA HIS A 18 -16.01 10.93 -17.02
C HIS A 18 -16.89 11.44 -18.16
N THR A 19 -17.77 10.60 -18.72
CA THR A 19 -18.60 10.99 -19.86
C THR A 19 -19.65 11.99 -19.39
N MET A 20 -19.48 13.25 -19.81
CA MET A 20 -20.43 14.34 -19.58
C MET A 20 -21.14 14.66 -20.89
N THR A 21 -22.45 14.44 -20.94
CA THR A 21 -23.26 14.79 -22.13
C THR A 21 -23.96 16.12 -21.90
N SER A 22 -23.50 17.18 -22.58
CA SER A 22 -24.16 18.48 -22.54
C SER A 22 -25.61 18.39 -23.05
N LEU A 23 -26.55 18.92 -22.26
CA LEU A 23 -27.96 18.99 -22.66
C LEU A 23 -28.22 20.30 -23.41
N ARG A 24 -29.02 20.22 -24.48
CA ARG A 24 -29.46 21.39 -25.26
C ARG A 24 -30.80 21.89 -24.71
N SER A 25 -31.02 23.21 -24.75
CA SER A 25 -32.26 23.87 -24.28
C SER A 25 -33.55 23.29 -24.86
N ASN A 26 -33.50 22.78 -26.09
CA ASN A 26 -34.66 22.21 -26.77
C ASN A 26 -35.06 20.81 -26.26
N ARG A 27 -34.26 20.17 -25.40
CA ARG A 27 -34.62 18.90 -24.75
C ARG A 27 -35.37 19.21 -23.45
N ARG A 28 -36.57 18.63 -23.29
CA ARG A 28 -37.42 18.81 -22.10
C ARG A 28 -36.73 18.24 -20.85
N ILE A 29 -36.03 19.09 -20.11
CA ILE A 29 -35.82 18.91 -18.67
C ILE A 29 -37.16 19.25 -18.01
N SER A 30 -37.62 18.42 -17.07
CA SER A 30 -38.88 18.70 -16.36
C SER A 30 -38.81 20.07 -15.68
N GLU A 31 -39.92 20.78 -15.51
CA GLU A 31 -39.89 22.10 -14.88
C GLU A 31 -39.34 22.06 -13.46
N ASN A 32 -39.53 20.93 -12.76
CA ASN A 32 -39.00 20.69 -11.41
C ASN A 32 -37.49 20.42 -11.39
N ASP A 33 -36.89 20.03 -12.51
CA ASP A 33 -35.47 19.68 -12.62
C ASP A 33 -34.65 20.79 -13.29
N ARG A 34 -35.18 22.02 -13.41
CA ARG A 34 -34.49 23.13 -14.10
C ARG A 34 -33.37 23.78 -13.29
N GLN A 35 -33.06 23.27 -12.10
CA GLN A 35 -32.00 23.81 -11.24
C GLN A 35 -30.96 22.74 -10.93
N CYS A 36 -29.72 23.19 -10.76
CA CYS A 36 -28.67 22.33 -10.26
C CYS A 36 -28.89 22.04 -8.77
N SER A 37 -28.93 20.77 -8.39
CA SER A 37 -29.10 20.38 -6.98
C SER A 37 -27.90 20.69 -6.08
N ILE A 38 -26.75 21.04 -6.65
CA ILE A 38 -25.53 21.40 -5.90
C ILE A 38 -25.52 22.91 -5.62
N CYS A 39 -25.55 23.74 -6.67
CA CYS A 39 -25.41 25.19 -6.56
C CYS A 39 -26.73 25.96 -6.65
N GLN A 40 -27.86 25.28 -6.86
CA GLN A 40 -29.22 25.84 -7.00
C GLN A 40 -29.42 26.79 -8.21
N ASN A 41 -28.41 26.95 -9.07
CA ASN A 41 -28.52 27.78 -10.26
C ASN A 41 -29.47 27.17 -11.31
N THR A 42 -30.27 28.02 -11.96
CA THR A 42 -31.19 27.63 -13.02
C THR A 42 -30.43 27.31 -14.32
N TYR A 43 -30.67 26.15 -14.91
CA TYR A 43 -30.05 25.74 -16.16
C TYR A 43 -30.40 26.69 -17.31
N PHE A 44 -29.45 26.89 -18.21
CA PHE A 44 -29.54 27.80 -19.36
C PHE A 44 -29.70 29.29 -19.00
N SER A 45 -29.63 29.65 -17.70
CA SER A 45 -29.49 31.04 -17.29
C SER A 45 -28.05 31.53 -17.48
N ILE A 46 -27.84 32.85 -17.36
CA ILE A 46 -26.52 33.47 -17.39
C ILE A 46 -26.19 33.88 -15.95
N LEU A 47 -25.04 33.43 -15.43
CA LEU A 47 -24.51 33.82 -14.13
C LEU A 47 -23.09 34.35 -14.34
N ASP A 48 -22.81 35.56 -13.87
CA ASP A 48 -21.51 36.22 -14.02
C ASP A 48 -20.98 36.27 -15.46
N GLY A 49 -21.89 36.41 -16.43
CA GLY A 49 -21.57 36.44 -17.86
C GLY A 49 -21.42 35.07 -18.53
N GLU A 50 -21.44 33.98 -17.76
CA GLU A 50 -21.29 32.61 -18.26
C GLU A 50 -22.62 31.83 -18.23
N PRO A 51 -22.90 30.99 -19.24
CA PRO A 51 -24.12 30.19 -19.25
C PRO A 51 -24.03 29.02 -18.27
N VAL A 52 -25.10 28.79 -17.49
CA VAL A 52 -25.23 27.62 -16.62
C VAL A 52 -25.57 26.39 -17.46
N LEU A 53 -24.55 25.66 -17.91
CA LEU A 53 -24.70 24.52 -18.80
C LEU A 53 -25.02 23.22 -18.04
N PRO A 54 -26.21 22.60 -18.23
CA PRO A 54 -26.49 21.29 -17.68
C PRO A 54 -25.75 20.18 -18.44
N VAL A 55 -25.12 19.27 -17.70
CA VAL A 55 -24.51 18.05 -18.21
C VAL A 55 -25.17 16.83 -17.57
N ARG A 56 -25.37 15.79 -18.36
CA ARG A 56 -25.81 14.48 -17.89
C ARG A 56 -24.60 13.57 -17.72
N LEU A 57 -24.46 12.98 -16.54
CA LEU A 57 -23.43 11.99 -16.23
C LEU A 57 -23.81 10.60 -16.77
N ALA A 58 -22.86 9.67 -16.75
CA ALA A 58 -23.11 8.27 -17.13
C ALA A 58 -24.16 7.57 -16.25
N CYS A 59 -24.35 8.02 -15.01
CA CYS A 59 -25.40 7.56 -14.10
C CYS A 59 -26.75 8.29 -14.29
N ASP A 60 -26.94 9.00 -15.41
CA ASP A 60 -28.14 9.77 -15.79
C ASP A 60 -28.49 11.01 -14.92
N HIS A 61 -27.79 11.24 -13.81
CA HIS A 61 -27.95 12.47 -13.02
C HIS A 61 -27.51 13.71 -13.81
N ILE A 62 -28.21 14.83 -13.59
CA ILE A 62 -27.99 16.10 -14.29
C ILE A 62 -27.52 17.14 -13.29
N PHE A 63 -26.41 17.81 -13.62
CA PHE A 63 -25.83 18.88 -12.81
C PHE A 63 -25.32 20.01 -13.70
N CYS A 64 -24.91 21.12 -13.08
CA CYS A 64 -24.16 22.16 -13.77
C CYS A 64 -22.75 21.65 -14.10
N ARG A 65 -22.24 21.99 -15.30
CA ARG A 65 -20.92 21.53 -15.76
C ARG A 65 -19.80 21.87 -14.76
N SER A 66 -19.75 23.12 -14.30
CA SER A 66 -18.73 23.57 -13.34
C SER A 66 -18.81 22.83 -12.01
N CYS A 67 -20.01 22.46 -11.56
CA CYS A 67 -20.22 21.69 -10.34
C CYS A 67 -19.62 20.27 -10.47
N VAL A 68 -19.82 19.63 -11.63
CA VAL A 68 -19.26 18.30 -11.93
C VAL A 68 -17.74 18.38 -12.03
N GLU A 69 -17.22 19.33 -12.79
CA GLU A 69 -15.76 19.51 -12.95
C GLU A 69 -15.09 19.78 -11.60
N THR A 70 -15.70 20.62 -10.76
CA THR A 70 -15.21 20.87 -9.39
C THR A 70 -15.24 19.60 -8.55
N ASN A 71 -16.32 18.82 -8.59
CA ASN A 71 -16.41 17.57 -7.84
C ASN A 71 -15.35 16.56 -8.32
N PHE A 72 -15.16 16.40 -9.62
CA PHE A 72 -14.19 15.48 -10.21
C PHE A 72 -12.73 15.80 -9.88
N ASN A 73 -12.43 17.01 -9.43
CA ASN A 73 -11.11 17.33 -8.86
C ASN A 73 -10.85 16.62 -7.52
N TYR A 74 -11.89 16.20 -6.80
CA TYR A 74 -11.79 15.58 -5.48
C TYR A 74 -12.29 14.14 -5.45
N ASP A 75 -13.36 13.82 -6.18
CA ASP A 75 -13.95 12.48 -6.24
C ASP A 75 -14.56 12.23 -7.63
N ILE A 76 -14.21 11.12 -8.27
CA ILE A 76 -14.81 10.68 -9.54
C ILE A 76 -16.27 10.22 -9.38
N LYS A 77 -16.75 10.10 -8.13
CA LYS A 77 -18.14 9.74 -7.85
C LYS A 77 -19.12 10.82 -8.30
N CYS A 78 -20.37 10.40 -8.45
CA CYS A 78 -21.46 11.27 -8.80
C CYS A 78 -21.66 12.21 -7.60
N PRO A 79 -21.82 13.53 -7.81
CA PRO A 79 -22.09 14.45 -6.72
C PRO A 79 -23.36 14.12 -5.92
N TRP A 80 -24.26 13.28 -6.47
CA TRP A 80 -25.41 12.78 -5.74
C TRP A 80 -24.97 11.74 -4.68
N PRO A 81 -25.11 12.01 -3.38
CA PRO A 81 -24.54 11.17 -2.31
C PRO A 81 -25.10 9.75 -2.26
N PHE A 82 -26.28 9.52 -2.84
CA PHE A 82 -26.93 8.21 -2.88
C PHE A 82 -26.76 7.48 -4.22
N CYS A 83 -26.08 8.06 -5.19
CA CYS A 83 -25.87 7.43 -6.49
C CYS A 83 -24.80 6.34 -6.37
N ARG A 84 -25.20 5.09 -6.63
CA ARG A 84 -24.30 3.92 -6.68
C ARG A 84 -24.04 3.42 -8.10
N ASP A 85 -24.67 4.07 -9.08
CA ASP A 85 -24.77 3.58 -10.46
C ASP A 85 -23.73 4.21 -11.39
N LEU A 86 -22.59 4.66 -10.87
CA LEU A 86 -21.51 5.07 -11.75
C LEU A 86 -20.84 3.85 -12.37
N PRO A 87 -20.56 3.89 -13.68
CA PRO A 87 -19.77 2.86 -14.33
C PRO A 87 -18.39 2.73 -13.70
N GLU A 88 -17.82 1.54 -13.81
CA GLU A 88 -16.44 1.25 -13.41
C GLU A 88 -15.45 2.15 -14.17
N ILE A 89 -14.36 2.53 -13.49
CA ILE A 89 -13.28 3.31 -14.08
C ILE A 89 -12.57 2.45 -15.13
N LYS A 90 -12.44 2.97 -16.35
CA LYS A 90 -11.80 2.29 -17.48
C LYS A 90 -10.53 3.03 -17.93
N PRO A 91 -9.39 2.85 -17.25
CA PRO A 91 -8.14 3.56 -17.58
C PRO A 91 -7.65 3.28 -19.01
N GLU A 92 -7.97 2.12 -19.57
CA GLU A 92 -7.57 1.69 -20.90
C GLU A 92 -8.30 2.42 -22.04
N PHE A 93 -9.42 3.10 -21.75
CA PHE A 93 -10.23 3.79 -22.75
C PHE A 93 -10.44 5.29 -22.45
N CYS A 94 -9.89 5.82 -21.36
CA CYS A 94 -10.04 7.22 -20.98
C CYS A 94 -8.83 7.73 -20.20
N ASP A 95 -8.15 8.75 -20.74
CA ASP A 95 -6.97 9.34 -20.11
C ASP A 95 -7.26 9.95 -18.73
N LEU A 96 -8.46 10.49 -18.52
CA LEU A 96 -8.91 10.98 -17.22
C LEU A 96 -9.15 9.83 -16.24
N CYS A 97 -9.69 8.69 -16.68
CA CYS A 97 -9.75 7.47 -15.86
C CYS A 97 -8.35 6.99 -15.49
N ALA A 98 -7.42 6.99 -16.44
CA ALA A 98 -6.04 6.60 -16.18
C ALA A 98 -5.36 7.56 -15.22
N PHE A 99 -5.56 8.87 -15.38
CA PHE A 99 -5.04 9.89 -14.47
C PHE A 99 -5.65 9.76 -13.07
N TRP A 100 -6.97 9.69 -12.97
CA TRP A 100 -7.66 9.57 -11.68
C TRP A 100 -7.31 8.26 -10.98
N LEU A 101 -7.17 7.15 -11.71
CA LEU A 101 -6.66 5.89 -11.17
C LEU A 101 -5.23 6.05 -10.64
N ARG A 102 -4.33 6.72 -11.37
CA ARG A 102 -2.95 6.98 -10.88
C ARG A 102 -2.92 7.86 -9.63
N GLU A 103 -3.79 8.87 -9.54
CA GLU A 103 -3.83 9.82 -8.43
C GLU A 103 -4.59 9.28 -7.20
N ASN A 104 -5.66 8.50 -7.40
CA ASN A 104 -6.61 8.11 -6.35
C ASN A 104 -6.67 6.60 -6.08
N HIS A 105 -6.36 5.75 -7.07
CA HIS A 105 -6.03 4.35 -6.81
C HIS A 105 -4.52 4.25 -6.63
N GLN A 106 -4.07 4.71 -5.47
CA GLN A 106 -2.82 4.26 -4.91
C GLN A 106 -2.89 2.73 -4.75
N ASP A 107 -2.47 1.98 -5.76
CA ASP A 107 -1.60 0.88 -5.41
C ASP A 107 -0.40 1.56 -4.75
N SER A 108 -0.47 1.69 -3.42
CA SER A 108 0.45 2.51 -2.64
C SER A 108 1.84 2.16 -3.10
N LEU A 109 2.53 3.13 -3.73
CA LEU A 109 3.91 2.89 -4.12
C LEU A 109 4.64 2.60 -2.81
N LEU A 110 5.22 1.41 -2.71
CA LEU A 110 6.02 1.00 -1.58
C LEU A 110 7.48 1.00 -2.00
N VAL A 111 8.34 1.40 -1.08
CA VAL A 111 9.77 1.15 -1.21
C VAL A 111 10.22 0.16 -0.16
N THR A 112 11.18 -0.66 -0.54
CA THR A 112 11.96 -1.46 0.40
C THR A 112 12.97 -0.55 1.09
N VAL A 113 13.00 -0.52 2.41
CA VAL A 113 14.00 0.21 3.20
C VAL A 113 15.39 -0.38 2.94
N ARG A 114 16.36 0.50 2.67
CA ARG A 114 17.74 0.12 2.31
C ARG A 114 18.77 1.06 2.88
N ALA A 115 19.93 0.51 3.28
CA ALA A 115 21.05 1.31 3.79
C ALA A 115 21.52 2.40 2.81
N GLU A 116 21.44 2.15 1.49
CA GLU A 116 21.80 3.13 0.45
C GLU A 116 20.96 4.41 0.48
N MET A 117 19.74 4.38 1.05
CA MET A 117 18.87 5.55 1.20
C MET A 117 19.56 6.67 1.99
N LEU A 118 20.45 6.34 2.94
CA LEU A 118 21.19 7.34 3.71
C LEU A 118 21.97 8.30 2.81
N GLN A 119 22.55 7.82 1.72
CA GLN A 119 23.32 8.67 0.81
C GLN A 119 22.41 9.58 -0.04
N SER A 120 21.21 9.11 -0.38
CA SER A 120 20.16 9.90 -1.01
C SER A 120 19.69 11.02 -0.06
N ILE A 121 19.37 10.70 1.19
CA ILE A 121 18.97 11.68 2.22
C ILE A 121 20.07 12.72 2.43
N LYS A 122 21.34 12.29 2.58
CA LYS A 122 22.49 13.21 2.71
C LYS A 122 22.63 14.15 1.52
N THR A 123 22.26 13.70 0.32
CA THR A 123 22.30 14.52 -0.90
C THR A 123 21.14 15.50 -0.96
N ALA A 124 19.93 15.06 -0.64
CA ALA A 124 18.76 15.93 -0.52
C ALA A 124 18.95 17.02 0.55
N TYR A 125 19.48 16.65 1.72
CA TYR A 125 19.83 17.60 2.78
C TYR A 125 20.87 18.63 2.31
N ARG A 126 21.87 18.19 1.52
CA ARG A 126 22.85 19.11 0.94
C ARG A 126 22.19 20.16 0.05
N HIS A 127 21.30 19.74 -0.83
CA HIS A 127 20.56 20.66 -1.69
C HIS A 127 19.68 21.62 -0.89
N LEU A 128 18.98 21.12 0.14
CA LEU A 128 18.16 21.93 1.03
C LEU A 128 18.97 23.05 1.72
N HIS A 129 20.10 22.70 2.35
CA HIS A 129 20.91 23.70 3.05
C HIS A 129 21.62 24.68 2.09
N HIS A 130 21.92 24.26 0.86
CA HIS A 130 22.51 25.16 -0.14
C HIS A 130 21.49 26.19 -0.63
N GLY A 131 20.21 25.83 -0.64
CA GLY A 131 19.12 26.73 -1.00
C GLY A 131 18.75 27.72 0.11
N HIS A 132 18.94 27.36 1.39
CA HIS A 132 18.49 28.20 2.50
C HIS A 132 19.30 27.95 3.79
N GLU A 133 19.96 29.00 4.31
CA GLU A 133 20.84 28.88 5.49
C GLU A 133 20.14 28.43 6.77
N TYR A 134 18.82 28.67 6.90
CA TYR A 134 18.02 28.21 8.05
C TYR A 134 18.13 26.70 8.32
N PHE A 135 18.29 25.87 7.28
CA PHE A 135 18.38 24.41 7.44
C PHE A 135 19.81 23.91 7.69
N LYS A 136 20.76 24.83 7.85
CA LYS A 136 22.15 24.49 8.12
C LYS A 136 22.29 24.02 9.56
N LEU A 137 22.72 22.77 9.70
CA LEU A 137 23.07 22.16 10.98
C LEU A 137 24.55 22.32 11.24
N ASP A 138 24.92 22.39 12.52
CA ASP A 138 26.31 22.20 12.91
C ASP A 138 26.78 20.75 12.66
N ALA A 139 28.08 20.52 12.83
CA ALA A 139 28.67 19.23 12.54
C ALA A 139 28.21 18.12 13.52
N GLU A 140 27.88 18.47 14.76
CA GLU A 140 27.51 17.53 15.80
C GLU A 140 26.06 17.06 15.62
N ASP A 141 25.11 17.98 15.46
CA ASP A 141 23.70 17.67 15.28
C ASP A 141 23.46 16.94 13.96
N LYS A 142 24.16 17.35 12.89
CA LYS A 142 24.16 16.64 11.61
C LYS A 142 24.67 15.20 11.75
N LYS A 143 25.68 14.97 12.59
CA LYS A 143 26.20 13.62 12.85
C LYS A 143 25.16 12.78 13.61
N LYS A 144 24.58 13.30 14.70
CA LYS A 144 23.53 12.61 15.48
C LYS A 144 22.34 12.22 14.60
N LEU A 145 21.86 13.15 13.77
CA LEU A 145 20.76 12.90 12.82
C LEU A 145 21.10 11.75 11.85
N PHE A 146 22.26 11.79 11.21
CA PHE A 146 22.62 10.76 10.23
C PHE A 146 23.08 9.44 10.85
N ASP A 147 23.44 9.42 12.13
CA ASP A 147 23.65 8.18 12.87
C ASP A 147 22.28 7.56 13.22
N HIS A 148 21.31 8.35 13.71
CA HIS A 148 19.94 7.89 13.92
C HIS A 148 19.31 7.32 12.63
N ILE A 149 19.32 8.07 11.53
CA ILE A 149 18.76 7.60 10.25
C ILE A 149 19.45 6.30 9.79
N ARG A 150 20.77 6.17 9.98
CA ARG A 150 21.49 4.93 9.65
C ARG A 150 21.01 3.77 10.49
N GLU A 151 20.88 3.96 11.80
CA GLU A 151 20.40 2.93 12.74
C GLU A 151 18.97 2.52 12.43
N THR A 152 18.09 3.48 12.14
CA THR A 152 16.70 3.23 11.72
C THR A 152 16.67 2.45 10.41
N LEU A 153 17.33 2.91 9.35
CA LEU A 153 17.39 2.18 8.07
C LEU A 153 17.99 0.78 8.21
N THR A 154 18.93 0.57 9.14
CA THR A 154 19.53 -0.74 9.41
C THR A 154 18.55 -1.65 10.17
N THR A 155 17.81 -1.09 11.12
CA THR A 155 16.84 -1.83 11.95
C THR A 155 15.64 -2.27 11.12
N TYR A 156 15.19 -1.41 10.21
CA TYR A 156 14.04 -1.64 9.34
C TYR A 156 14.44 -2.10 7.94
N GLU A 157 15.70 -2.48 7.73
CA GLU A 157 16.18 -2.92 6.43
C GLU A 157 15.29 -4.04 5.89
N TRP A 158 14.91 -3.93 4.61
CA TRP A 158 14.03 -4.87 3.91
C TRP A 158 12.54 -4.79 4.22
N GLN A 159 12.10 -3.89 5.10
CA GLN A 159 10.67 -3.62 5.30
C GLN A 159 10.10 -2.73 4.19
N PHE A 160 8.80 -2.85 3.94
CA PHE A 160 8.10 -2.06 2.92
C PHE A 160 7.32 -0.93 3.56
N HIS A 161 7.52 0.29 3.05
CA HIS A 161 6.86 1.48 3.55
C HIS A 161 6.31 2.30 2.39
N ALA A 162 5.11 2.87 2.58
CA ALA A 162 4.68 3.98 1.74
C ALA A 162 5.55 5.21 2.03
N GLY A 163 5.55 6.20 1.14
CA GLY A 163 6.38 7.39 1.34
C GLY A 163 6.08 8.15 2.64
N VAL A 164 4.81 8.21 3.04
CA VAL A 164 4.41 8.84 4.31
C VAL A 164 4.97 8.05 5.49
N ASP A 165 4.70 6.74 5.55
CA ASP A 165 5.18 5.86 6.62
C ASP A 165 6.71 5.84 6.73
N LEU A 166 7.43 5.91 5.62
CA LEU A 166 8.89 5.97 5.61
C LEU A 166 9.40 7.29 6.18
N GLY A 167 8.75 8.42 5.85
CA GLY A 167 9.10 9.71 6.43
C GLY A 167 8.92 9.71 7.94
N GLU A 168 7.80 9.17 8.42
CA GLU A 168 7.48 9.03 9.85
C GLU A 168 8.44 8.09 10.57
N LEU A 169 8.79 6.97 9.94
CA LEU A 169 9.77 6.01 10.46
C LEU A 169 11.13 6.67 10.74
N LEU A 170 11.54 7.60 9.86
CA LEU A 170 12.82 8.29 9.94
C LEU A 170 12.81 9.52 10.85
N ASP A 171 11.63 9.98 11.29
CA ASP A 171 11.48 11.15 12.14
C ASP A 171 11.87 10.83 13.60
N PRO A 172 12.96 11.42 14.13
CA PRO A 172 13.39 11.17 15.50
C PRO A 172 12.44 11.75 16.58
N PHE A 173 11.55 12.68 16.22
CA PHE A 173 10.65 13.35 17.17
C PHE A 173 9.29 12.67 17.26
N LEU A 174 8.76 12.17 16.15
CA LEU A 174 7.41 11.60 16.08
C LEU A 174 7.26 10.34 16.95
N LEU A 175 8.28 9.47 16.93
CA LEU A 175 8.26 8.20 17.67
C LEU A 175 8.89 8.31 19.08
N ALA A 176 9.27 9.52 19.51
CA ALA A 176 9.90 9.72 20.81
C ALA A 176 8.87 9.64 21.94
N ILE A 177 9.10 8.72 22.90
CA ILE A 177 8.29 8.64 24.13
C ILE A 177 8.41 9.93 24.95
N ASP A 178 9.63 10.50 25.00
CA ASP A 178 9.90 11.79 25.62
C ASP A 178 10.41 12.76 24.56
N HIS A 179 9.50 13.57 24.03
CA HIS A 179 9.80 14.56 23.01
C HIS A 179 10.87 15.56 23.49
N ARG A 180 10.87 15.94 24.77
CA ARG A 180 11.86 16.88 25.30
C ARG A 180 13.24 16.27 25.31
N ALA A 181 13.36 15.02 25.73
CA ALA A 181 14.64 14.30 25.68
C ALA A 181 15.16 14.15 24.24
N ALA A 182 14.27 13.93 23.26
CA ALA A 182 14.65 13.90 21.85
C ALA A 182 15.18 15.27 21.38
N VAL A 183 14.50 16.36 21.72
CA VAL A 183 14.95 17.73 21.42
C VAL A 183 16.31 18.02 22.07
N ASP A 184 16.49 17.65 23.33
CA ASP A 184 17.76 17.85 24.05
C ASP A 184 18.90 17.01 23.42
N HIS A 185 18.60 15.83 22.88
CA HIS A 185 19.59 14.97 22.23
C HIS A 185 19.99 15.46 20.85
N PHE A 186 19.00 15.69 19.96
CA PHE A 186 19.22 16.02 18.56
C PHE A 186 19.52 17.50 18.33
N GLY A 187 19.10 18.37 19.23
CA GLY A 187 19.28 19.81 19.14
C GLY A 187 17.96 20.53 18.84
N PRO A 188 17.71 21.70 19.46
CA PRO A 188 16.46 22.45 19.31
C PRO A 188 16.29 23.04 17.91
N ASP A 189 17.36 23.15 17.12
CA ASP A 189 17.28 23.67 15.76
C ASP A 189 16.55 22.72 14.81
N LEU A 190 16.67 21.41 15.03
CA LEU A 190 15.97 20.38 14.24
C LEU A 190 14.46 20.32 14.55
N SER A 191 14.05 20.69 15.76
CA SER A 191 12.65 20.65 16.19
C SER A 191 11.86 21.92 15.85
N LYS A 192 12.52 22.97 15.32
CA LYS A 192 11.84 24.20 14.92
C LYS A 192 10.97 23.96 13.69
N PRO A 193 9.87 24.69 13.52
CA PRO A 193 9.11 24.65 12.28
C PRO A 193 9.92 25.24 11.11
N ALA A 194 9.48 24.98 9.89
CA ALA A 194 10.04 25.61 8.70
C ALA A 194 9.80 27.14 8.73
N PRO A 195 10.64 27.97 8.06
CA PRO A 195 10.46 29.42 8.06
C PRO A 195 9.15 29.85 7.40
N GLU A 196 8.64 29.03 6.47
CA GLU A 196 7.36 29.20 5.81
C GLU A 196 6.48 27.95 6.05
N PRO A 197 5.21 28.09 6.48
CA PRO A 197 4.34 26.95 6.79
C PRO A 197 4.12 25.97 5.62
N ASN A 198 4.27 26.44 4.38
CA ASN A 198 4.07 25.65 3.16
C ASN A 198 5.39 25.27 2.48
N TYR A 199 6.53 25.40 3.17
CA TYR A 199 7.84 25.08 2.59
C TYR A 199 7.90 23.61 2.15
N PHE A 200 7.37 22.72 2.99
CA PHE A 200 7.10 21.33 2.66
C PHE A 200 5.60 21.18 2.34
N GLY A 201 5.24 20.31 1.40
CA GLY A 201 3.83 20.08 1.07
C GLY A 201 3.00 19.68 2.30
N PRO A 202 1.67 19.92 2.33
CA PRO A 202 0.85 19.69 3.52
C PRO A 202 0.85 18.21 3.96
N ARG A 203 0.76 17.97 5.27
CA ARG A 203 0.55 16.64 5.84
C ARG A 203 -0.94 16.28 5.83
N ALA A 204 -1.26 15.02 5.59
CA ALA A 204 -2.64 14.53 5.58
C ALA A 204 -3.18 14.15 6.98
N ASN A 205 -2.29 14.00 7.98
CA ASN A 205 -2.59 13.50 9.32
C ASN A 205 -2.29 14.56 10.40
N ASP A 206 -2.95 14.42 11.56
CA ASP A 206 -3.00 15.40 12.66
C ASP A 206 -1.84 15.33 13.69
N ASP A 207 -0.79 14.52 13.49
CA ASP A 207 0.22 14.33 14.57
C ASP A 207 1.07 15.58 14.86
N TYR A 208 1.11 16.53 13.92
CA TYR A 208 1.60 17.89 14.16
C TYR A 208 0.54 18.87 13.69
N SER A 209 0.34 19.97 14.42
CA SER A 209 -0.38 21.10 13.85
C SER A 209 0.43 21.69 12.69
N ALA A 210 -0.22 22.19 11.64
CA ALA A 210 0.45 22.65 10.43
C ALA A 210 1.51 23.76 10.65
N ALA A 211 1.44 24.47 11.78
CA ALA A 211 2.39 25.52 12.15
C ALA A 211 3.52 25.03 13.08
N GLU A 212 3.43 23.81 13.59
CA GLU A 212 4.34 23.26 14.61
C GLU A 212 5.12 22.04 14.11
N GLU A 213 4.86 21.54 12.90
CA GLU A 213 5.64 20.44 12.30
C GLU A 213 7.13 20.83 12.26
N PRO A 214 8.03 20.07 12.93
CA PRO A 214 9.46 20.26 12.80
C PRO A 214 9.87 20.26 11.33
N TRP A 215 10.71 21.20 10.90
CA TRP A 215 11.14 21.25 9.50
C TRP A 215 11.83 19.95 9.08
N LEU A 216 12.50 19.26 10.02
CA LEU A 216 13.12 17.96 9.77
C LEU A 216 12.07 16.92 9.36
N ALA A 217 10.93 16.87 10.05
CA ALA A 217 9.84 15.95 9.76
C ALA A 217 9.28 16.23 8.35
N GLY A 218 9.03 17.50 8.02
CA GLY A 218 8.61 17.92 6.69
C GLY A 218 9.62 17.54 5.59
N PHE A 219 10.91 17.74 5.85
CA PHE A 219 12.00 17.34 4.94
C PHE A 219 12.03 15.83 4.67
N LEU A 220 12.01 15.01 5.73
CA LEU A 220 12.06 13.55 5.60
C LEU A 220 10.82 13.01 4.89
N ARG A 221 9.65 13.56 5.19
CA ARG A 221 8.39 13.24 4.52
C ARG A 221 8.42 13.58 3.03
N GLN A 222 8.85 14.80 2.67
CA GLN A 222 8.97 15.19 1.26
C GLN A 222 9.99 14.30 0.54
N TRP A 223 11.18 14.10 1.12
CA TRP A 223 12.20 13.22 0.56
C TRP A 223 11.65 11.81 0.34
N ALA A 224 10.95 11.23 1.32
CA ALA A 224 10.42 9.88 1.23
C ALA A 224 9.36 9.76 0.13
N VAL A 225 8.44 10.72 0.01
CA VAL A 225 7.44 10.76 -1.07
C VAL A 225 8.11 10.84 -2.44
N GLU A 226 9.10 11.72 -2.61
CA GLU A 226 9.86 11.84 -3.86
C GLU A 226 10.65 10.57 -4.18
N TYR A 227 11.31 9.98 -3.17
CA TYR A 227 12.06 8.74 -3.31
C TYR A 227 11.15 7.58 -3.70
N VAL A 228 9.97 7.47 -3.10
CA VAL A 228 8.95 6.46 -3.45
C VAL A 228 8.36 6.71 -4.83
N ARG A 229 8.17 7.96 -5.25
CA ARG A 229 7.74 8.27 -6.61
C ARG A 229 8.77 7.82 -7.65
N GLU A 230 10.05 7.96 -7.35
CA GLU A 230 11.14 7.60 -8.27
C GLU A 230 11.53 6.12 -8.23
N ASN A 231 11.45 5.49 -7.06
CA ASN A 231 12.00 4.15 -6.81
C ASN A 231 10.95 3.14 -6.31
N GLY A 232 9.75 3.61 -5.97
CA GLY A 232 8.69 2.81 -5.37
C GLY A 232 7.95 1.97 -6.39
N GLU A 233 7.18 1.04 -5.83
CA GLU A 233 6.51 0.02 -6.61
C GLU A 233 5.08 -0.20 -6.18
N ILE A 234 4.25 -0.47 -7.19
CA ILE A 234 2.85 -0.85 -7.05
C ILE A 234 2.76 -2.13 -6.19
N ARG A 235 1.95 -2.08 -5.15
CA ARG A 235 1.62 -3.23 -4.29
C ARG A 235 0.80 -4.30 -5.05
N GLN A 236 1.47 -5.15 -5.83
CA GLN A 236 0.80 -6.23 -6.57
C GLN A 236 0.79 -7.56 -5.79
N GLY A 237 -0.39 -8.01 -5.35
CA GLY A 237 -0.64 -9.37 -4.83
C GLY A 237 -0.44 -9.56 -3.31
N GLU A 238 -0.51 -10.82 -2.86
CA GLU A 238 -0.16 -11.23 -1.49
C GLU A 238 1.38 -11.30 -1.38
N TRP A 239 2.00 -10.29 -0.78
CA TRP A 239 3.45 -10.25 -0.60
C TRP A 239 3.88 -11.41 0.32
N GLY A 240 4.94 -12.11 -0.05
CA GLY A 240 5.64 -12.98 0.89
C GLY A 240 6.27 -12.09 1.97
N ILE A 241 5.80 -12.22 3.22
CA ILE A 241 6.47 -11.59 4.37
C ILE A 241 7.87 -12.19 4.44
N TRP A 242 8.89 -11.35 4.39
CA TRP A 242 10.22 -11.77 4.83
C TRP A 242 10.33 -11.51 6.32
N ASP A 243 10.19 -12.59 7.08
CA ASP A 243 10.70 -12.68 8.44
C ASP A 243 12.11 -13.26 8.32
N LYS A 244 13.14 -12.48 8.66
CA LYS A 244 14.43 -13.09 8.99
C LYS A 244 14.62 -13.02 10.49
N LYS A 245 14.46 -14.19 11.10
CA LYS A 245 15.22 -14.59 12.28
C LYS A 245 16.67 -14.15 12.12
N ARG A 246 17.04 -13.16 12.94
CA ARG A 246 18.41 -12.77 13.22
C ARG A 246 19.02 -13.81 14.16
N ASP A 247 19.18 -15.04 13.68
CA ASP A 247 19.95 -16.05 14.40
C ASP A 247 20.86 -16.76 13.40
N GLN A 248 22.16 -16.40 13.48
CA GLN A 248 23.31 -17.16 12.99
C GLN A 248 23.54 -17.19 11.46
N ALA A 249 24.43 -16.31 10.99
CA ALA A 249 25.51 -16.68 10.06
C ALA A 249 26.51 -15.51 9.97
N GLU A 250 27.57 -15.59 10.78
CA GLU A 250 28.90 -15.14 10.35
C GLU A 250 29.28 -16.05 9.17
N ASP A 251 29.81 -15.49 8.07
CA ASP A 251 30.15 -16.17 6.81
C ASP A 251 28.97 -16.55 5.88
N ASP A 252 28.41 -15.55 5.21
CA ASP A 252 28.48 -15.43 3.75
C ASP A 252 27.61 -14.24 3.30
N ASN A 253 28.23 -13.23 2.69
CA ASN A 253 27.61 -12.01 2.15
C ASN A 253 26.69 -12.27 0.93
N VAL A 254 25.84 -13.28 0.99
CA VAL A 254 24.79 -13.48 -0.01
C VAL A 254 23.57 -12.67 0.42
N TRP A 255 23.59 -11.40 0.00
CA TRP A 255 22.45 -10.50 0.05
C TRP A 255 21.26 -11.15 -0.67
N LEU A 256 20.35 -11.76 0.08
CA LEU A 256 19.09 -12.29 -0.46
C LEU A 256 18.12 -11.13 -0.60
N TRP A 257 17.88 -10.71 -1.84
CA TRP A 257 16.93 -9.64 -2.15
C TRP A 257 15.49 -10.11 -1.85
N PRO A 258 14.57 -9.20 -1.46
CA PRO A 258 13.17 -9.54 -1.28
C PRO A 258 12.53 -9.74 -2.65
N TYR A 259 11.67 -10.74 -2.73
CA TYR A 259 10.92 -11.03 -3.95
C TYR A 259 9.43 -10.87 -3.75
N LYS A 260 8.75 -10.29 -4.74
CA LYS A 260 7.29 -10.12 -4.81
C LYS A 260 6.56 -11.45 -4.69
N GLY A 261 7.11 -12.48 -5.34
CA GLY A 261 6.53 -13.81 -5.29
C GLY A 261 7.13 -14.74 -6.33
N ILE A 262 6.73 -15.99 -6.24
CA ILE A 262 7.01 -16.99 -7.26
C ILE A 262 5.94 -16.87 -8.33
N VAL A 263 6.32 -16.50 -9.55
CA VAL A 263 5.42 -16.32 -10.70
C VAL A 263 5.42 -17.53 -11.62
N GLY A 264 6.44 -18.39 -11.52
CA GLY A 264 6.57 -19.59 -12.32
C GLY A 264 7.46 -20.63 -11.66
N HIS A 265 7.50 -21.82 -12.24
CA HIS A 265 8.44 -22.86 -11.86
C HIS A 265 8.82 -23.70 -13.09
N LYS A 266 9.98 -24.36 -13.01
CA LYS A 266 10.39 -25.41 -13.95
C LYS A 266 11.10 -26.51 -13.19
N THR A 267 10.94 -27.73 -13.70
CA THR A 267 11.65 -28.91 -13.18
C THR A 267 12.89 -29.12 -14.04
N GLU A 268 14.06 -29.10 -13.40
CA GLU A 268 15.33 -29.39 -14.05
C GLU A 268 15.48 -30.91 -14.28
N PRO A 269 16.39 -31.36 -15.16
CA PRO A 269 16.57 -32.79 -15.48
C PRO A 269 16.91 -33.67 -14.27
N ASP A 270 17.51 -33.10 -13.21
CA ASP A 270 17.83 -33.78 -11.95
C ASP A 270 16.61 -33.91 -10.99
N GLY A 271 15.45 -33.41 -11.40
CA GLY A 271 14.23 -33.40 -10.61
C GLY A 271 14.14 -32.25 -9.59
N SER A 272 15.13 -31.35 -9.56
CA SER A 272 15.07 -30.14 -8.75
C SER A 272 14.09 -29.12 -9.37
N ILE A 273 13.51 -28.27 -8.53
CA ILE A 273 12.58 -27.22 -8.97
C ILE A 273 13.30 -25.87 -8.88
N ARG A 274 13.34 -25.15 -10.00
CA ARG A 274 13.65 -23.71 -10.03
C ARG A 274 12.37 -22.92 -10.10
N TYR A 275 12.36 -21.79 -9.40
CA TYR A 275 11.24 -20.89 -9.30
C TYR A 275 11.57 -19.62 -10.08
N LEU A 276 10.66 -19.18 -10.95
CA LEU A 276 10.75 -17.85 -11.54
C LEU A 276 10.23 -16.88 -10.49
N VAL A 277 11.12 -16.01 -10.05
CA VAL A 277 10.92 -15.10 -8.94
C VAL A 277 10.83 -13.69 -9.49
N LYS A 278 9.72 -13.02 -9.20
CA LYS A 278 9.56 -11.61 -9.49
C LYS A 278 10.13 -10.83 -8.30
N TRP A 279 11.14 -10.01 -8.51
CA TRP A 279 11.79 -9.27 -7.43
C TRP A 279 11.00 -8.02 -7.02
N VAL A 280 11.28 -7.53 -5.83
CA VAL A 280 10.91 -6.16 -5.46
C VAL A 280 11.93 -5.21 -6.09
N GLY A 281 11.44 -4.20 -6.80
CA GLY A 281 12.16 -3.21 -7.59
C GLY A 281 12.02 -3.44 -9.10
N GLN A 282 11.95 -2.35 -9.89
CA GLN A 282 12.14 -2.42 -11.35
C GLN A 282 13.61 -2.68 -11.73
N ARG A 283 14.51 -2.58 -10.74
CA ARG A 283 15.96 -2.70 -10.91
C ARG A 283 16.41 -4.12 -11.28
N PHE A 284 15.65 -5.15 -10.91
CA PHE A 284 16.02 -6.54 -11.16
C PHE A 284 14.96 -7.22 -12.03
N PRO A 285 15.37 -7.78 -13.19
CA PRO A 285 14.46 -8.59 -13.99
C PRO A 285 14.10 -9.86 -13.24
N ASP A 286 12.94 -10.45 -13.56
CA ASP A 286 12.55 -11.76 -13.05
C ASP A 286 13.67 -12.78 -13.27
N SER A 287 14.02 -13.54 -12.23
CA SER A 287 15.12 -14.51 -12.30
C SER A 287 14.72 -15.88 -11.78
N TRP A 288 15.45 -16.89 -12.23
CA TRP A 288 15.23 -18.28 -11.83
C TRP A 288 16.05 -18.63 -10.58
N GLU A 289 15.40 -18.81 -9.45
CA GLU A 289 16.05 -19.11 -8.18
C GLU A 289 15.79 -20.55 -7.71
N MET A 290 16.74 -21.09 -6.95
CA MET A 290 16.60 -22.40 -6.31
C MET A 290 15.79 -22.26 -5.03
N ARG A 291 15.09 -23.33 -4.62
CA ARG A 291 14.34 -23.38 -3.34
C ARG A 291 15.14 -22.87 -2.14
N LYS A 292 16.44 -23.19 -2.06
CA LYS A 292 17.31 -22.82 -0.95
C LYS A 292 17.55 -21.32 -0.80
N GLN A 293 17.26 -20.53 -1.84
CA GLN A 293 17.42 -19.08 -1.87
C GLN A 293 16.12 -18.34 -1.52
N LEU A 294 15.02 -19.08 -1.33
CA LEU A 294 13.68 -18.54 -1.12
C LEU A 294 13.14 -18.96 0.25
N ASP A 295 12.14 -18.22 0.72
CA ASP A 295 11.44 -18.57 1.96
C ASP A 295 10.71 -19.91 1.81
N GLU A 296 10.85 -20.77 2.82
CA GLU A 296 10.33 -22.13 2.78
C GLU A 296 8.80 -22.17 2.77
N GLU A 297 8.14 -21.27 3.51
CA GLU A 297 6.68 -21.21 3.60
C GLU A 297 6.08 -20.68 2.30
N VAL A 298 6.72 -19.68 1.67
CA VAL A 298 6.33 -19.19 0.34
C VAL A 298 6.44 -20.31 -0.70
N CYS A 299 7.57 -21.02 -0.75
CA CYS A 299 7.73 -22.18 -1.64
C CYS A 299 6.69 -23.27 -1.36
N ARG A 300 6.41 -23.57 -0.09
CA ARG A 300 5.43 -24.59 0.33
C ARG A 300 4.01 -24.22 -0.11
N ARG A 301 3.62 -22.96 0.07
CA ARG A 301 2.31 -22.43 -0.35
C ARG A 301 2.17 -22.47 -1.86
N TYR A 302 3.18 -22.01 -2.59
CA TYR A 302 3.21 -22.06 -4.05
C TYR A 302 3.13 -23.51 -4.55
N ASN A 303 3.96 -24.41 -4.04
CA ASN A 303 3.95 -25.82 -4.41
C ASN A 303 2.58 -26.47 -4.17
N ARG A 304 1.93 -26.17 -3.04
CA ARG A 304 0.58 -26.67 -2.74
C ARG A 304 -0.44 -26.17 -3.76
N LYS A 305 -0.39 -24.88 -4.10
CA LYS A 305 -1.30 -24.26 -5.07
C LYS A 305 -1.12 -24.85 -6.48
N HIS A 306 0.11 -25.21 -6.84
CA HIS A 306 0.46 -25.70 -8.18
C HIS A 306 0.65 -27.22 -8.26
N GLY A 307 0.32 -27.98 -7.22
CA GLY A 307 0.42 -29.45 -7.21
C GLY A 307 1.85 -30.00 -7.29
N LEU A 308 2.85 -29.21 -6.91
CA LEU A 308 4.26 -29.59 -6.98
C LEU A 308 4.64 -30.44 -5.76
N ARG A 309 5.22 -31.61 -6.02
CA ARG A 309 5.76 -32.47 -4.96
C ARG A 309 7.17 -32.01 -4.62
N ALA A 310 7.47 -31.81 -3.34
CA ALA A 310 8.81 -31.49 -2.92
C ALA A 310 9.77 -32.62 -3.33
N ALA A 311 10.85 -32.28 -4.05
CA ALA A 311 11.97 -33.18 -4.26
C ALA A 311 12.48 -33.63 -2.88
N GLY A 312 12.30 -34.91 -2.54
CA GLY A 312 12.54 -35.49 -1.22
C GLY A 312 11.34 -36.20 -0.58
N ASP A 313 10.11 -35.89 -0.99
CA ASP A 313 8.90 -36.51 -0.43
C ASP A 313 8.53 -37.84 -1.11
N GLN A 314 9.33 -38.29 -2.09
CA GLN A 314 9.11 -39.54 -2.82
C GLN A 314 9.37 -40.81 -1.98
N GLY A 315 9.86 -40.69 -0.74
CA GLY A 315 10.30 -41.84 0.06
C GLY A 315 9.33 -42.37 1.13
N LYS A 316 8.29 -41.62 1.53
CA LYS A 316 7.35 -42.09 2.57
C LYS A 316 6.00 -42.45 1.98
N SER A 317 6.01 -43.39 1.04
CA SER A 317 4.83 -44.20 0.77
C SER A 317 4.31 -44.74 2.10
N ARG A 318 3.14 -44.23 2.53
CA ARG A 318 2.40 -44.76 3.67
C ARG A 318 2.33 -46.27 3.48
N LYS A 319 3.15 -47.04 4.22
CA LYS A 319 2.91 -48.48 4.42
C LYS A 319 1.47 -48.58 4.89
N LYS A 320 0.59 -49.06 4.01
CA LYS A 320 -0.80 -49.42 4.29
C LYS A 320 -0.75 -50.22 5.60
N LYS A 321 -1.16 -49.62 6.72
CA LYS A 321 -1.38 -50.35 7.96
C LYS A 321 -2.44 -51.39 7.63
N GLN A 322 -2.02 -52.66 7.56
CA GLN A 322 -2.94 -53.77 7.51
C GLN A 322 -3.91 -53.65 8.69
N PRO A 323 -5.21 -53.92 8.51
CA PRO A 323 -6.17 -53.82 9.59
C PRO A 323 -5.81 -54.84 10.68
N ALA A 324 -5.50 -54.34 11.87
CA ALA A 324 -5.27 -55.17 13.04
C ALA A 324 -6.53 -56.00 13.32
N LYS A 325 -6.37 -57.33 13.34
CA LYS A 325 -7.40 -58.29 13.77
C LYS A 325 -7.94 -57.87 15.13
N LYS A 326 -9.27 -57.67 15.20
CA LYS A 326 -10.05 -57.52 16.43
C LYS A 326 -9.71 -58.65 17.40
N ARG A 327 -9.03 -58.33 18.50
CA ARG A 327 -8.90 -59.22 19.65
C ARG A 327 -10.03 -58.88 20.62
N LYS A 328 -10.99 -59.80 20.74
CA LYS A 328 -12.06 -59.77 21.75
C LYS A 328 -11.43 -59.73 23.14
N THR A 329 -11.64 -58.65 23.88
CA THR A 329 -11.43 -58.61 25.33
C THR A 329 -12.78 -58.78 26.01
N VAL A 330 -12.88 -59.87 26.76
CA VAL A 330 -13.99 -60.20 27.66
C VAL A 330 -13.84 -59.36 28.92
N ALA A 331 -14.95 -58.81 29.37
CA ALA A 331 -15.08 -58.08 30.62
C ALA A 331 -14.89 -58.99 31.84
N ALA A 332 -14.16 -58.50 32.84
CA ALA A 332 -14.30 -58.95 34.21
C ALA A 332 -14.13 -57.73 35.14
N ALA A 333 -15.21 -57.44 35.85
CA ALA A 333 -15.26 -56.49 36.95
C ALA A 333 -14.68 -57.12 38.22
N ALA A 334 -14.03 -56.32 39.09
CA ALA A 334 -14.31 -56.23 40.53
C ALA A 334 -13.23 -55.45 41.30
N ALA A 335 -13.66 -54.29 41.83
CA ALA A 335 -13.53 -53.85 43.22
C ALA A 335 -12.16 -53.43 43.84
N PRO A 336 -12.21 -52.57 44.88
CA PRO A 336 -11.16 -51.59 45.21
C PRO A 336 -10.35 -51.94 46.47
N SER A 337 -9.16 -51.36 46.63
CA SER A 337 -8.49 -51.31 47.93
C SER A 337 -7.60 -50.07 48.12
N ALA A 338 -8.08 -49.20 49.01
CA ALA A 338 -7.38 -48.49 50.07
C ALA A 338 -5.87 -48.16 49.94
N ARG A 339 -5.60 -46.84 49.99
CA ARG A 339 -4.85 -46.16 51.07
C ARG A 339 -3.36 -46.54 51.23
N LYS A 340 -2.45 -45.62 50.86
CA LYS A 340 -1.38 -45.17 51.77
C LYS A 340 -0.73 -43.84 51.36
N ARG A 341 -0.84 -42.94 52.33
CA ARG A 341 -0.16 -41.67 52.57
C ARG A 341 1.36 -41.88 52.62
N LYS A 342 2.16 -41.02 51.96
CA LYS A 342 3.51 -40.69 52.43
C LYS A 342 3.96 -39.30 51.94
N THR A 343 4.27 -38.49 52.93
CA THR A 343 4.92 -37.19 52.95
C THR A 343 6.42 -37.26 52.61
N ARG A 344 6.93 -36.21 51.96
CA ARG A 344 8.23 -35.49 52.13
C ARG A 344 8.58 -34.85 50.79
N SER A 345 8.60 -33.53 50.61
CA SER A 345 9.51 -32.52 51.16
C SER A 345 10.99 -32.83 50.93
N GLY A 346 11.51 -32.24 49.86
CA GLY A 346 12.89 -31.88 49.61
C GLY A 346 12.85 -30.61 48.79
#